data_AF-A0A964L3Z5-F1
#
_entry.id   AF-A0A964L3Z5-F1
#
_cell.length_a   1.000
_cell.length_b   1.000
_cell.length_c   1.000
_cell.angle_alpha   90.00
_cell.angle_beta   90.00
_cell.angle_gamma   90.00
#
_symmetry.space_group_name_H-M   'P 1'
#
loop_
_entity.id
_entity.type
_entity.pdbx_description
1 polymer ?
#
loop_
_entity_poly.entity_id
_entity_poly.type
_entity_poly.pdbx_seq_one_letter_code
_entity_poly.pdbx_strand_id
1 'polypeptide(L)'
;MRCLGCDYELWNLAPGACPECGRVWSFEERRFRAQAARFLCPHCDHAYAGTDQSGLPTPRVFVCVNCQQEISLSNMRALPAPGTDGSDAMQDQHPWFHRGRVGRFRAFRQTTRESLLRPSALAASLPAKIALKDALLYSVLCGSTAVVGCVAAPIILMVILEGRALVLEIVLQCGIALAVTIGVAIAFQLVLVLWGIAAHALLKATGPVGRSWRTTTCALLYSSAPLLFAALPCCGVYVSALSLLWMMITAIVAVVASQRVSGGRAAFAVLTPALTLLGSLVALIIWVVLATMNVSFGAAPPATTTPPLPSAITAPADPATPADPSDSQTLPAP
;
A
#
# COMPACT_ATOMS: atom_id res chain seq x y z
N MET A 1 -4.50 -28.31 -1.09
CA MET A 1 -5.90 -27.87 -0.87
C MET A 1 -6.16 -27.75 0.62
N ARG A 2 -6.61 -26.58 1.10
CA ARG A 2 -6.84 -26.31 2.53
C ARG A 2 -8.21 -25.69 2.77
N CYS A 3 -8.90 -26.05 3.85
CA CYS A 3 -10.22 -25.51 4.20
C CYS A 3 -10.20 -23.99 4.32
N LEU A 4 -11.16 -23.29 3.71
CA LEU A 4 -11.24 -21.82 3.78
C LEU A 4 -11.66 -21.29 5.17
N GLY A 5 -12.17 -22.16 6.06
CA GLY A 5 -12.56 -21.83 7.42
C GLY A 5 -11.41 -21.95 8.43
N CYS A 6 -10.83 -23.15 8.52
CA CYS A 6 -9.82 -23.48 9.54
C CYS A 6 -8.41 -23.81 8.98
N ASP A 7 -8.23 -23.80 7.66
CA ASP A 7 -6.95 -24.09 6.98
C ASP A 7 -6.45 -25.54 7.14
N TYR A 8 -7.33 -26.46 7.57
CA TYR A 8 -7.09 -27.90 7.57
C TYR A 8 -6.83 -28.44 6.16
N GLU A 9 -5.93 -29.41 6.02
CA GLU A 9 -5.59 -30.00 4.73
C GLU A 9 -6.71 -30.92 4.24
N LEU A 10 -7.23 -30.64 3.04
CA LEU A 10 -8.39 -31.35 2.49
C LEU A 10 -8.01 -32.35 1.39
N TRP A 11 -6.72 -32.57 1.17
CA TRP A 11 -6.27 -33.61 0.25
C TRP A 11 -6.73 -34.99 0.73
N ASN A 12 -7.05 -35.87 -0.21
CA ASN A 12 -7.58 -37.20 0.05
C ASN A 12 -8.95 -37.25 0.77
N LEU A 13 -9.66 -36.13 0.86
CA LEU A 13 -11.03 -36.08 1.37
C LEU A 13 -12.01 -35.81 0.23
N ALA A 14 -13.20 -36.40 0.34
CA ALA A 14 -14.31 -36.08 -0.54
C ALA A 14 -14.92 -34.72 -0.13
N PRO A 15 -15.45 -33.93 -1.09
CA PRO A 15 -16.26 -32.76 -0.80
C PRO A 15 -17.34 -33.04 0.24
N GLY A 16 -17.57 -32.11 1.17
CA GLY A 16 -18.47 -32.31 2.30
C GLY A 16 -18.15 -31.40 3.47
N ALA A 17 -18.49 -31.81 4.69
CA ALA A 17 -18.14 -31.07 5.91
C ALA A 17 -16.65 -31.24 6.25
N CYS A 18 -15.95 -30.13 6.51
CA CYS A 18 -14.58 -30.16 6.98
C CYS A 18 -14.51 -30.83 8.37
N PRO A 19 -13.62 -31.82 8.59
CA PRO A 19 -13.57 -32.57 9.84
C PRO A 19 -13.22 -31.71 11.07
N GLU A 20 -12.50 -30.61 10.88
CA GLU A 20 -12.07 -29.72 11.97
C GLU A 20 -13.11 -28.67 12.35
N CYS A 21 -13.82 -28.09 11.36
CA CYS A 21 -14.69 -26.93 11.61
C CYS A 21 -16.14 -27.11 11.15
N GLY A 22 -16.50 -28.29 10.63
CA GLY A 22 -17.84 -28.61 10.14
C GLY A 22 -18.26 -27.89 8.86
N ARG A 23 -17.46 -26.93 8.38
CA ARG A 23 -17.80 -26.13 7.20
C ARG A 23 -17.89 -26.99 5.94
N VAL A 24 -19.00 -26.90 5.23
CA VAL A 24 -19.19 -27.53 3.92
C VAL A 24 -18.26 -26.89 2.87
N TRP A 25 -17.63 -27.71 2.04
CA TRP A 25 -16.73 -27.29 0.96
C TRP A 25 -16.89 -28.15 -0.30
N SER A 26 -16.52 -27.59 -1.45
CA SER A 26 -16.52 -28.28 -2.74
C SER A 26 -15.23 -28.04 -3.54
N PHE A 27 -14.99 -28.86 -4.58
CA PHE A 27 -13.89 -28.62 -5.53
C PHE A 27 -14.14 -27.43 -6.46
N GLU A 28 -15.40 -27.07 -6.70
CA GLU A 28 -15.75 -25.95 -7.59
C GLU A 28 -15.34 -24.58 -7.02
N GLU A 29 -15.25 -24.49 -5.69
CA GLU A 29 -14.69 -23.33 -5.00
C GLU A 29 -13.17 -23.21 -5.12
N ARG A 30 -12.52 -24.17 -5.78
CA ARG A 30 -11.06 -24.28 -5.89
C ARG A 30 -10.63 -24.26 -7.34
N ARG A 31 -9.49 -23.61 -7.58
CA ARG A 31 -8.82 -23.65 -8.87
C ARG A 31 -7.53 -24.41 -8.75
N PHE A 32 -7.40 -25.47 -9.53
CA PHE A 32 -6.20 -26.26 -9.64
C PHE A 32 -5.45 -25.85 -10.91
N ARG A 33 -4.14 -26.02 -10.92
CA ARG A 33 -3.42 -25.98 -12.18
C ARG A 33 -3.85 -27.20 -13.01
N ALA A 34 -4.04 -27.01 -14.32
CA ALA A 34 -4.37 -28.10 -15.22
C ALA A 34 -3.40 -29.28 -15.01
N GLN A 35 -3.96 -30.49 -14.90
CA GLN A 35 -3.24 -31.75 -14.65
C GLN A 35 -2.43 -31.84 -13.35
N ALA A 36 -2.46 -30.82 -12.48
CA ALA A 36 -1.66 -30.79 -11.26
C ALA A 36 -2.35 -31.49 -10.07
N ALA A 37 -3.65 -31.75 -10.19
CA ALA A 37 -4.42 -32.59 -9.27
C ALA A 37 -5.02 -33.77 -10.03
N ARG A 38 -5.10 -34.91 -9.34
CA ARG A 38 -5.80 -36.11 -9.77
C ARG A 38 -7.02 -36.33 -8.89
N PHE A 39 -8.14 -36.66 -9.51
CA PHE A 39 -9.42 -36.90 -8.87
C PHE A 39 -9.68 -38.40 -8.92
N LEU A 40 -9.79 -39.04 -7.77
CA LEU A 40 -9.92 -40.48 -7.64
C LEU A 40 -11.40 -40.88 -7.65
N CYS A 41 -11.72 -41.90 -8.45
CA CYS A 41 -13.00 -42.60 -8.40
C CYS A 41 -13.27 -43.13 -6.99
N PRO A 42 -14.45 -42.86 -6.38
CA PRO A 42 -14.77 -43.36 -5.05
C PRO A 42 -14.90 -44.89 -4.94
N HIS A 43 -15.07 -45.59 -6.07
CA HIS A 43 -15.30 -47.04 -6.08
C HIS A 43 -14.04 -47.87 -6.32
N CYS A 44 -13.06 -47.35 -7.08
CA CYS A 44 -11.90 -48.14 -7.52
C CYS A 44 -10.59 -47.35 -7.56
N ASP A 45 -10.56 -46.12 -7.04
CA ASP A 45 -9.38 -45.24 -7.01
C ASP A 45 -8.70 -44.94 -8.35
N HIS A 46 -9.39 -45.18 -9.46
CA HIS A 46 -8.91 -44.76 -10.78
C HIS A 46 -8.82 -43.24 -10.84
N ALA A 47 -7.68 -42.73 -11.31
CA ALA A 47 -7.32 -41.32 -11.25
C ALA A 47 -7.66 -40.58 -12.55
N TYR A 48 -8.37 -39.46 -12.41
CA TYR A 48 -8.70 -38.56 -13.52
C TYR A 48 -7.95 -37.23 -13.36
N ALA A 49 -7.34 -36.74 -14.43
CA ALA A 49 -6.69 -35.45 -14.41
C ALA A 49 -7.72 -34.32 -14.55
N GLY A 50 -7.45 -33.19 -13.91
CA GLY A 50 -8.20 -31.97 -14.17
C GLY A 50 -7.82 -31.34 -15.52
N THR A 51 -8.78 -31.20 -16.43
CA THR A 51 -8.55 -30.80 -17.82
C THR A 51 -9.17 -29.45 -18.20
N ASP A 52 -10.07 -28.90 -17.39
CA ASP A 52 -10.66 -27.59 -17.68
C ASP A 52 -9.79 -26.40 -17.24
N GLN A 53 -10.32 -25.18 -17.45
CA GLN A 53 -9.65 -23.93 -17.10
C GLN A 53 -9.41 -23.75 -15.58
N SER A 54 -10.18 -24.46 -14.75
CA SER A 54 -10.06 -24.47 -13.29
C SER A 54 -9.26 -25.69 -12.80
N GLY A 55 -8.70 -26.50 -13.69
CA GLY A 55 -8.01 -27.75 -13.37
C GLY A 55 -8.90 -28.82 -12.74
N LEU A 56 -10.17 -28.87 -13.13
CA LEU A 56 -11.15 -29.88 -12.71
C LEU A 56 -11.48 -30.87 -13.86
N PRO A 57 -11.91 -32.11 -13.58
CA PRO A 57 -12.28 -33.09 -14.61
C PRO A 57 -13.52 -32.65 -15.39
N THR A 58 -13.52 -32.84 -16.70
CA THR A 58 -14.69 -32.56 -17.57
C THR A 58 -15.07 -33.82 -18.35
N PRO A 59 -16.33 -34.28 -18.29
CA PRO A 59 -17.48 -33.68 -17.58
C PRO A 59 -17.43 -33.87 -16.04
N ARG A 60 -18.35 -33.21 -15.31
CA ARG A 60 -18.45 -33.27 -13.83
C ARG A 60 -19.09 -34.55 -13.30
N VAL A 61 -19.91 -35.19 -14.13
CA VAL A 61 -20.56 -36.47 -13.89
C VAL A 61 -20.28 -37.35 -15.11
N PHE A 62 -19.77 -38.55 -14.89
CA PHE A 62 -19.42 -39.50 -15.94
C PHE A 62 -19.34 -40.93 -15.39
N VAL A 63 -19.25 -41.90 -16.29
CA VAL A 63 -19.05 -43.30 -15.93
C VAL A 63 -17.55 -43.59 -15.83
N CYS A 64 -17.12 -44.19 -14.73
CA CYS A 64 -15.73 -44.55 -14.52
C CYS A 64 -15.26 -45.60 -15.54
N VAL A 65 -14.18 -45.33 -16.27
CA VAL A 65 -13.67 -46.23 -17.31
C VAL A 65 -13.22 -47.59 -16.78
N ASN A 66 -12.83 -47.66 -15.51
CA ASN A 66 -12.30 -48.89 -14.89
C ASN A 66 -13.40 -49.76 -14.25
N CYS A 67 -14.29 -49.18 -13.45
CA CYS A 67 -15.31 -49.94 -12.71
C CYS A 67 -16.74 -49.80 -13.26
N GLN A 68 -16.94 -48.98 -14.30
CA GLN A 68 -18.23 -48.75 -14.96
C GLN A 68 -19.35 -48.19 -14.05
N GLN A 69 -19.00 -47.66 -12.87
CA GLN A 69 -19.93 -46.96 -11.98
C GLN A 69 -20.04 -45.48 -12.35
N GLU A 70 -21.23 -44.89 -12.19
CA GLU A 70 -21.43 -43.45 -12.32
C GLU A 70 -20.69 -42.72 -11.18
N ILE A 71 -19.91 -41.71 -11.54
CA ILE A 71 -19.12 -40.90 -10.62
C ILE A 71 -19.42 -39.42 -10.82
N SER A 72 -19.58 -38.73 -9.71
CA SER A 72 -19.74 -37.27 -9.63
C SER A 72 -18.53 -36.67 -8.93
N LEU A 73 -18.07 -35.51 -9.40
CA LEU A 73 -16.99 -34.74 -8.78
C LEU A 73 -17.22 -34.48 -7.28
N SER A 74 -18.49 -34.36 -6.85
CA SER A 74 -18.86 -34.19 -5.43
C SER A 74 -18.46 -35.37 -4.53
N ASN A 75 -18.27 -36.56 -5.11
CA ASN A 75 -17.99 -37.79 -4.37
C ASN A 75 -16.55 -38.27 -4.57
N MET A 76 -15.77 -37.58 -5.41
CA MET A 76 -14.37 -37.92 -5.68
C MET A 76 -13.45 -37.40 -4.58
N ARG A 77 -12.27 -38.00 -4.44
CA ARG A 77 -11.18 -37.47 -3.60
C ARG A 77 -10.11 -36.88 -4.50
N ALA A 78 -9.54 -35.73 -4.13
CA ALA A 78 -8.41 -35.18 -4.90
C ALA A 78 -7.09 -35.53 -4.21
N LEU A 79 -6.06 -35.80 -5.01
CA LEU A 79 -4.67 -35.87 -4.60
C LEU A 79 -3.82 -34.99 -5.52
N PRO A 80 -2.66 -34.51 -5.05
CA PRO A 80 -1.66 -33.93 -5.96
C PRO A 80 -1.24 -34.96 -7.01
N ALA A 81 -0.96 -34.49 -8.23
CA ALA A 81 -0.38 -35.33 -9.26
C ALA A 81 1.03 -35.82 -8.84
N PRO A 82 1.48 -37.01 -9.28
CA PRO A 82 2.83 -37.49 -8.99
C PRO A 82 3.89 -36.43 -9.35
N GLY A 83 4.83 -36.18 -8.43
CA GLY A 83 5.88 -35.16 -8.62
C GLY A 83 5.43 -33.71 -8.43
N THR A 84 4.16 -33.47 -8.07
CA THR A 84 3.62 -32.14 -7.77
C THR A 84 3.32 -32.02 -6.27
N ASP A 85 3.82 -30.99 -5.61
CA ASP A 85 3.44 -30.69 -4.23
C ASP A 85 1.97 -30.27 -4.14
N GLY A 86 1.28 -30.59 -3.05
CA GLY A 86 -0.11 -30.23 -2.83
C GLY A 86 -0.35 -28.72 -2.70
N SER A 87 0.70 -27.92 -2.53
CA SER A 87 0.61 -26.47 -2.71
C SER A 87 0.62 -26.13 -4.21
N ASP A 88 1.57 -26.66 -4.97
CA ASP A 88 1.78 -26.42 -6.40
C ASP A 88 0.59 -26.82 -7.27
N ALA A 89 -0.22 -27.78 -6.82
CA ALA A 89 -1.43 -28.18 -7.51
C ALA A 89 -2.53 -27.10 -7.54
N MET A 90 -2.45 -26.06 -6.71
CA MET A 90 -3.45 -24.99 -6.60
C MET A 90 -3.06 -23.78 -7.47
N GLN A 91 -4.03 -23.24 -8.22
CA GLN A 91 -3.86 -22.10 -9.14
C GLN A 91 -3.93 -20.75 -8.42
N ASP A 92 -4.72 -20.66 -7.33
CA ASP A 92 -4.96 -19.40 -6.61
C ASP A 92 -3.94 -19.14 -5.50
N GLN A 93 -2.66 -19.09 -5.85
CA GLN A 93 -1.62 -18.68 -4.92
C GLN A 93 -1.19 -17.25 -5.20
N HIS A 94 -1.34 -16.37 -4.21
CA HIS A 94 -0.93 -14.97 -4.32
C HIS A 94 0.56 -14.88 -4.73
N PRO A 95 0.91 -14.18 -5.84
CA PRO A 95 2.21 -14.29 -6.49
C PRO A 95 3.41 -14.01 -5.58
N TRP A 96 3.22 -13.09 -4.62
CA TRP A 96 4.26 -12.70 -3.66
C TRP A 96 4.75 -13.83 -2.74
N PHE A 97 3.92 -14.84 -2.40
CA PHE A 97 4.37 -15.93 -1.52
C PHE A 97 5.35 -16.86 -2.22
N HIS A 98 5.17 -17.08 -3.52
CA HIS A 98 6.02 -17.97 -4.32
C HIS A 98 7.12 -17.22 -5.06
N ARG A 99 7.48 -16.02 -4.59
CA ARG A 99 8.56 -15.19 -5.14
C ARG A 99 9.92 -15.89 -5.20
N GLY A 100 10.14 -16.94 -4.39
CA GLY A 100 11.31 -17.81 -4.48
C GLY A 100 11.35 -18.69 -5.74
N ARG A 101 10.19 -19.05 -6.30
CA ARG A 101 10.07 -19.89 -7.50
C ARG A 101 9.92 -19.08 -8.79
N VAL A 102 9.06 -18.06 -8.79
CA VAL A 102 8.80 -17.25 -10.01
C VAL A 102 9.80 -16.10 -10.21
N GLY A 103 10.64 -15.84 -9.20
CA GLY A 103 11.56 -14.72 -9.14
C GLY A 103 10.96 -13.49 -8.46
N ARG A 104 11.78 -12.79 -7.66
CA ARG A 104 11.34 -11.66 -6.81
C ARG A 104 10.72 -10.51 -7.61
N PHE A 105 11.36 -10.11 -8.70
CA PHE A 105 10.87 -9.01 -9.54
C PHE A 105 9.58 -9.34 -10.28
N ARG A 106 9.46 -10.57 -10.81
CA ARG A 106 8.24 -11.03 -11.49
C ARG A 106 7.06 -11.12 -10.51
N ALA A 107 7.29 -11.67 -9.32
CA ALA A 107 6.29 -11.72 -8.25
C ALA A 107 5.85 -10.31 -7.80
N PHE A 108 6.81 -9.38 -7.66
CA PHE A 108 6.52 -7.98 -7.33
C PHE A 108 5.60 -7.36 -8.37
N ARG A 109 6.03 -7.36 -9.65
CA ARG A 109 5.27 -6.79 -10.77
C ARG A 109 3.88 -7.41 -10.91
N GLN A 110 3.74 -8.73 -10.70
CA GLN A 110 2.45 -9.39 -10.77
C GLN A 110 1.53 -8.96 -9.62
N THR A 111 2.04 -8.92 -8.38
CA THR A 111 1.29 -8.47 -7.21
C THR A 111 0.88 -7.00 -7.36
N THR A 112 1.78 -6.16 -7.85
CA THR A 112 1.49 -4.75 -8.17
C THR A 112 0.40 -4.63 -9.21
N ARG A 113 0.46 -5.39 -10.31
CA ARG A 113 -0.56 -5.38 -11.36
C ARG A 113 -1.92 -5.84 -10.83
N GLU A 114 -1.95 -6.88 -10.00
CA GLU A 114 -3.19 -7.38 -9.40
C GLU A 114 -3.78 -6.37 -8.40
N SER A 115 -2.93 -5.74 -7.57
CA SER A 115 -3.34 -4.68 -6.64
C SER A 115 -3.88 -3.43 -7.36
N LEU A 116 -3.24 -3.02 -8.46
CA LEU A 116 -3.66 -1.85 -9.23
C LEU A 116 -4.89 -2.11 -10.10
N LEU A 117 -4.97 -3.26 -10.77
CA LEU A 117 -5.97 -3.47 -11.84
C LEU A 117 -7.06 -4.48 -11.49
N ARG A 118 -6.83 -5.37 -10.51
CA ARG A 118 -7.74 -6.48 -10.18
C ARG A 118 -7.80 -6.71 -8.65
N PRO A 119 -8.15 -5.69 -7.83
CA PRO A 119 -8.09 -5.81 -6.38
C PRO A 119 -8.93 -6.96 -5.82
N SER A 120 -10.05 -7.29 -6.46
CA SER A 120 -10.87 -8.46 -6.09
C SER A 120 -10.13 -9.79 -6.27
N ALA A 121 -9.34 -9.91 -7.34
CA ALA A 121 -8.52 -11.10 -7.60
C ALA A 121 -7.36 -11.21 -6.59
N LEU A 122 -6.69 -10.08 -6.32
CA LEU A 122 -5.66 -9.99 -5.28
C LEU A 122 -6.23 -10.49 -3.95
N ALA A 123 -7.40 -9.98 -3.55
CA ALA A 123 -8.04 -10.32 -2.30
C ALA A 123 -8.49 -11.78 -2.20
N ALA A 124 -8.99 -12.34 -3.31
CA ALA A 124 -9.38 -13.75 -3.38
C ALA A 124 -8.19 -14.70 -3.24
N SER A 125 -7.02 -14.29 -3.75
CA SER A 125 -5.78 -15.09 -3.68
C SER A 125 -5.10 -15.09 -2.29
N LEU A 126 -5.54 -14.24 -1.36
CA LEU A 126 -4.98 -14.14 -0.02
C LEU A 126 -5.31 -15.38 0.82
N PRO A 127 -4.31 -16.17 1.27
CA PRO A 127 -4.55 -17.36 2.06
C PRO A 127 -5.14 -17.02 3.43
N ALA A 128 -5.77 -18.00 4.09
CA ALA A 128 -6.36 -17.79 5.42
C ALA A 128 -5.29 -17.52 6.49
N LYS A 129 -4.12 -18.17 6.38
CA LYS A 129 -2.95 -17.94 7.24
C LYS A 129 -1.87 -17.23 6.45
N ILE A 130 -1.82 -15.91 6.58
CA ILE A 130 -0.77 -15.09 5.97
C ILE A 130 0.29 -14.77 7.02
N ALA A 131 1.56 -14.98 6.65
CA ALA A 131 2.66 -14.46 7.42
C ALA A 131 2.76 -12.94 7.22
N LEU A 132 2.57 -12.18 8.31
CA LEU A 132 2.61 -10.71 8.29
C LEU A 132 3.91 -10.16 7.70
N LYS A 133 5.03 -10.86 7.90
CA LYS A 133 6.34 -10.51 7.34
C LYS A 133 6.34 -10.41 5.81
N ASP A 134 5.58 -11.24 5.12
CA ASP A 134 5.55 -11.25 3.64
C ASP A 134 4.79 -10.03 3.11
N ALA A 135 3.65 -9.71 3.74
CA ALA A 135 2.88 -8.51 3.42
C ALA A 135 3.64 -7.23 3.76
N LEU A 136 4.34 -7.19 4.90
CA LEU A 136 5.22 -6.09 5.29
C LEU A 136 6.35 -5.90 4.28
N LEU A 137 7.02 -6.98 3.87
CA LEU A 137 8.10 -6.88 2.88
C LEU A 137 7.60 -6.29 1.55
N TYR A 138 6.42 -6.70 1.08
CA TYR A 138 5.81 -6.12 -0.11
C TYR A 138 5.52 -4.62 0.07
N SER A 139 4.87 -4.27 1.18
CA SER A 139 4.51 -2.88 1.50
C SER A 139 5.74 -1.99 1.69
N VAL A 140 6.81 -2.51 2.28
CA VAL A 140 8.09 -1.81 2.41
C VAL A 140 8.67 -1.52 1.03
N LEU A 141 8.62 -2.46 0.08
CA LEU A 141 9.11 -2.21 -1.28
C LEU A 141 8.29 -1.15 -2.01
N CYS A 142 6.97 -1.17 -1.87
CA CYS A 142 6.11 -0.13 -2.45
C CYS A 142 6.38 1.25 -1.82
N GLY A 143 6.40 1.31 -0.48
CA GLY A 143 6.61 2.54 0.28
C GLY A 143 8.01 3.12 0.09
N SER A 144 9.07 2.29 0.14
CA SER A 144 10.43 2.77 -0.07
C SER A 144 10.65 3.30 -1.48
N THR A 145 10.09 2.63 -2.50
CA THR A 145 10.15 3.12 -3.89
C THR A 145 9.44 4.48 -4.02
N ALA A 146 8.28 4.64 -3.38
CA ALA A 146 7.56 5.91 -3.36
C ALA A 146 8.38 7.03 -2.70
N VAL A 147 8.94 6.79 -1.50
CA VAL A 147 9.72 7.80 -0.76
C VAL A 147 11.01 8.14 -1.52
N VAL A 148 11.74 7.14 -2.01
CA VAL A 148 12.96 7.37 -2.81
C VAL A 148 12.63 8.18 -4.06
N GLY A 149 11.55 7.86 -4.78
CA GLY A 149 11.14 8.65 -5.94
C GLY A 149 10.78 10.09 -5.59
N CYS A 150 10.04 10.31 -4.50
CA CYS A 150 9.68 11.65 -4.02
C CYS A 150 10.90 12.50 -3.60
N VAL A 151 11.92 11.89 -2.99
CA VAL A 151 13.09 12.60 -2.46
C VAL A 151 14.19 12.73 -3.51
N ALA A 152 14.48 11.68 -4.27
CA ALA A 152 15.56 11.68 -5.25
C ALA A 152 15.24 12.52 -6.48
N ALA A 153 13.99 12.53 -6.96
CA ALA A 153 13.61 13.29 -8.15
C ALA A 153 13.91 14.80 -8.04
N PRO A 154 13.52 15.54 -6.97
CA PRO A 154 13.84 16.96 -6.85
C PRO A 154 15.35 17.21 -6.67
N ILE A 155 16.07 16.33 -5.94
CA ILE A 155 17.53 16.45 -5.78
C ILE A 155 18.23 16.32 -7.14
N ILE A 156 17.87 15.30 -7.92
CA ILE A 156 18.43 15.09 -9.27
C ILE A 156 18.12 16.30 -10.16
N LEU A 157 16.90 16.82 -10.10
CA LEU A 157 16.51 18.00 -10.88
C LEU A 157 17.32 19.24 -10.47
N MET A 158 17.48 19.51 -9.17
CA MET A 158 18.30 20.63 -8.68
C MET A 158 19.77 20.49 -9.14
N VAL A 159 20.36 19.30 -9.04
CA VAL A 159 21.73 19.04 -9.52
C VAL A 159 21.89 19.30 -11.02
N ILE A 160 20.87 18.99 -11.82
CA ILE A 160 20.88 19.25 -13.27
C ILE A 160 20.77 20.76 -13.56
N LEU A 161 19.94 21.49 -12.80
CA LEU A 161 19.65 22.91 -13.06
C LEU A 161 20.74 23.87 -12.56
N GLU A 162 21.32 23.61 -11.38
CA GLU A 162 22.23 24.55 -10.71
C GLU A 162 23.72 24.30 -11.02
N GLY A 163 24.06 23.14 -11.59
CA GLY A 163 25.44 22.78 -11.89
C GLY A 163 26.27 22.46 -10.62
N ARG A 164 27.43 21.81 -10.82
CA ARG A 164 28.21 21.03 -9.83
C ARG A 164 28.92 21.83 -8.71
N ALA A 165 28.38 22.93 -8.21
CA ALA A 165 29.01 23.66 -7.12
C ALA A 165 28.63 23.02 -5.76
N LEU A 166 29.64 22.45 -5.08
CA LEU A 166 29.64 21.79 -3.76
C LEU A 166 29.20 20.31 -3.65
N VAL A 167 30.16 19.41 -3.94
CA VAL A 167 30.09 17.99 -3.57
C VAL A 167 29.86 17.77 -2.07
N LEU A 168 30.42 18.61 -1.20
CA LEU A 168 30.26 18.47 0.26
C LEU A 168 28.83 18.73 0.73
N GLU A 169 28.18 19.76 0.17
CA GLU A 169 26.78 20.08 0.46
C GLU A 169 25.86 18.97 -0.05
N ILE A 170 26.14 18.44 -1.23
CA ILE A 170 25.41 17.28 -1.78
C ILE A 170 25.53 16.06 -0.85
N VAL A 171 26.72 15.75 -0.34
CA VAL A 171 26.92 14.59 0.56
C VAL A 171 26.13 14.77 1.86
N LEU A 172 26.18 15.95 2.48
CA LEU A 172 25.43 16.22 3.71
C LEU A 172 23.92 16.15 3.48
N GLN A 173 23.43 16.77 2.40
CA GLN A 173 22.02 16.72 2.01
C GLN A 173 21.58 15.28 1.71
N CYS A 174 22.41 14.48 1.05
CA CYS A 174 22.14 13.07 0.79
C CYS A 174 22.04 12.26 2.10
N GLY A 175 22.90 12.54 3.08
CA GLY A 175 22.85 11.90 4.40
C GLY A 175 21.56 12.19 5.16
N ILE A 176 21.16 13.47 5.22
CA ILE A 176 19.90 13.90 5.85
C ILE A 176 18.71 13.31 5.10
N ALA A 177 18.70 13.41 3.76
CA ALA A 177 17.65 12.88 2.91
C ALA A 177 17.48 11.37 3.08
N LEU A 178 18.58 10.61 3.20
CA LEU A 178 18.54 9.17 3.46
C LEU A 178 17.99 8.86 4.85
N ALA A 179 18.43 9.57 5.88
CA ALA A 179 17.93 9.38 7.25
C ALA A 179 16.43 9.67 7.35
N VAL A 180 15.97 10.78 6.77
CA VAL A 180 14.55 11.14 6.68
C VAL A 180 13.78 10.09 5.88
N THR A 181 14.32 9.62 4.74
CA THR A 181 13.70 8.58 3.90
C THR A 181 13.46 7.30 4.69
N ILE A 182 14.47 6.83 5.43
CA ILE A 182 14.36 5.62 6.26
C ILE A 182 13.35 5.85 7.39
N GLY A 183 13.42 6.98 8.09
CA GLY A 183 12.50 7.33 9.17
C GLY A 183 11.04 7.37 8.72
N VAL A 184 10.77 8.06 7.60
CA VAL A 184 9.43 8.15 6.99
C VAL A 184 8.95 6.77 6.53
N ALA A 185 9.81 5.97 5.90
CA ALA A 185 9.44 4.62 5.48
C ALA A 185 9.04 3.74 6.68
N ILE A 186 9.81 3.77 7.77
CA ILE A 186 9.49 3.01 8.99
C ILE A 186 8.19 3.52 9.63
N ALA A 187 8.06 4.83 9.82
CA ALA A 187 6.86 5.45 10.39
C ALA A 187 5.61 5.10 9.57
N PHE A 188 5.70 5.15 8.25
CA PHE A 188 4.60 4.79 7.35
C PHE A 188 4.17 3.32 7.53
N GLN A 189 5.12 2.38 7.64
CA GLN A 189 4.76 0.97 7.89
C GLN A 189 4.11 0.78 9.26
N LEU A 190 4.58 1.46 10.30
CA LEU A 190 3.94 1.44 11.61
C LEU A 190 2.50 1.95 11.53
N VAL A 191 2.27 3.07 10.82
CA VAL A 191 0.93 3.61 10.59
C VAL A 191 0.03 2.61 9.85
N LEU A 192 0.51 1.94 8.80
CA LEU A 192 -0.28 0.91 8.10
C LEU A 192 -0.64 -0.28 8.99
N VAL A 193 0.28 -0.73 9.85
CA VAL A 193 0.01 -1.82 10.80
C VAL A 193 -1.04 -1.40 11.83
N LEU A 194 -0.86 -0.22 12.44
CA LEU A 194 -1.81 0.33 13.41
C LEU A 194 -3.19 0.56 12.77
N TRP A 195 -3.23 1.05 11.54
CA TRP A 195 -4.46 1.19 10.78
C TRP A 195 -5.13 -0.16 10.54
N GLY A 196 -4.38 -1.20 10.15
CA GLY A 196 -4.95 -2.55 10.01
C GLY A 196 -5.54 -3.11 11.31
N ILE A 197 -4.90 -2.84 12.45
CA ILE A 197 -5.40 -3.23 13.78
C ILE A 197 -6.67 -2.45 14.12
N ALA A 198 -6.67 -1.12 13.93
CA ALA A 198 -7.83 -0.26 14.18
C ALA A 198 -9.02 -0.65 13.29
N ALA A 199 -8.78 -0.88 12.00
CA ALA A 199 -9.82 -1.34 11.07
C ALA A 199 -10.40 -2.69 11.52
N HIS A 200 -9.56 -3.63 11.95
CA HIS A 200 -10.05 -4.91 12.48
C HIS A 200 -10.87 -4.74 13.77
N ALA A 201 -10.45 -3.86 14.67
CA ALA A 201 -11.20 -3.55 15.89
C ALA A 201 -12.59 -2.96 15.56
N LEU A 202 -12.68 -2.04 14.60
CA LEU A 202 -13.95 -1.48 14.12
C LEU A 202 -14.84 -2.55 13.46
N LEU A 203 -14.26 -3.47 12.68
CA LEU A 203 -15.02 -4.59 12.11
C LEU A 203 -15.61 -5.48 13.21
N LYS A 204 -14.83 -5.78 14.25
CA LYS A 204 -15.26 -6.59 15.40
C LYS A 204 -16.32 -5.87 16.23
N ALA A 205 -16.22 -4.55 16.39
CA ALA A 205 -17.22 -3.74 17.10
C ALA A 205 -18.55 -3.65 16.35
N THR A 206 -18.53 -3.71 15.01
CA THR A 206 -19.73 -3.61 14.16
C THR A 206 -20.34 -4.96 13.78
N GLY A 207 -19.83 -6.09 14.31
CA GLY A 207 -20.41 -7.42 14.11
C GLY A 207 -19.38 -8.55 13.93
N PRO A 208 -19.81 -9.75 13.51
CA PRO A 208 -18.91 -10.88 13.32
C PRO A 208 -17.90 -10.61 12.19
N VAL A 209 -16.70 -11.19 12.33
CA VAL A 209 -15.58 -11.12 11.38
C VAL A 209 -15.14 -12.52 10.98
N GLY A 210 -14.85 -12.73 9.70
CA GLY A 210 -14.55 -14.07 9.18
C GLY A 210 -13.12 -14.57 9.43
N ARG A 211 -12.15 -13.68 9.70
CA ARG A 211 -10.74 -14.03 9.87
C ARG A 211 -10.06 -13.19 10.97
N SER A 212 -8.80 -13.49 11.25
CA SER A 212 -7.99 -12.80 12.29
C SER A 212 -7.58 -11.38 11.90
N TRP A 213 -7.14 -10.59 12.89
CA TRP A 213 -6.60 -9.24 12.68
C TRP A 213 -5.43 -9.22 11.69
N ARG A 214 -4.57 -10.25 11.72
CA ARG A 214 -3.43 -10.39 10.80
C ARG A 214 -3.88 -10.39 9.35
N THR A 215 -5.03 -11.01 9.05
CA THR A 215 -5.58 -11.05 7.69
C THR A 215 -6.02 -9.67 7.23
N THR A 216 -6.65 -8.88 8.12
CA THR A 216 -7.02 -7.48 7.84
C THR A 216 -5.78 -6.65 7.57
N THR A 217 -4.77 -6.71 8.45
CA THR A 217 -3.52 -5.97 8.27
C THR A 217 -2.80 -6.36 6.99
N CYS A 218 -2.75 -7.65 6.63
CA CYS A 218 -2.15 -8.09 5.37
C CYS A 218 -2.91 -7.58 4.15
N ALA A 219 -4.25 -7.55 4.20
CA ALA A 219 -5.08 -6.98 3.14
C ALA A 219 -4.75 -5.50 2.91
N LEU A 220 -4.56 -4.71 3.97
CA LEU A 220 -4.13 -3.32 3.86
C LEU A 220 -2.70 -3.20 3.30
N LEU A 221 -1.76 -3.97 3.82
CA LEU A 221 -0.35 -3.93 3.38
C LEU A 221 -0.19 -4.30 1.90
N TYR A 222 -0.94 -5.28 1.39
CA TYR A 222 -0.93 -5.63 -0.05
C TYR A 222 -1.66 -4.61 -0.93
N SER A 223 -2.42 -3.69 -0.34
CA SER A 223 -3.09 -2.60 -1.03
C SER A 223 -2.19 -1.38 -1.26
N SER A 224 -0.90 -1.44 -0.87
CA SER A 224 0.10 -0.35 -0.96
C SER A 224 0.67 -0.09 -2.37
N ALA A 225 0.37 -0.93 -3.37
CA ALA A 225 0.83 -0.75 -4.75
C ALA A 225 0.59 0.64 -5.36
N PRO A 226 -0.54 1.33 -5.10
CA PRO A 226 -0.82 2.64 -5.69
C PRO A 226 0.22 3.69 -5.30
N LEU A 227 0.89 3.53 -4.16
CA LEU A 227 1.94 4.46 -3.70
C LEU A 227 3.09 4.59 -4.71
N LEU A 228 3.28 3.60 -5.58
CA LEU A 228 4.27 3.66 -6.65
C LEU A 228 4.05 4.83 -7.62
N PHE A 229 2.83 5.35 -7.74
CA PHE A 229 2.57 6.55 -8.55
C PHE A 229 3.24 7.80 -7.99
N ALA A 230 3.48 7.86 -6.67
CA ALA A 230 4.21 8.96 -6.05
C ALA A 230 5.70 8.98 -6.46
N ALA A 231 6.24 7.84 -6.93
CA ALA A 231 7.61 7.77 -7.41
C ALA A 231 7.82 8.43 -8.78
N LEU A 232 6.76 8.85 -9.48
CA LEU A 232 6.87 9.53 -10.77
C LEU A 232 7.46 10.93 -10.58
N PRO A 233 8.61 11.25 -11.20
CA PRO A 233 9.19 12.58 -11.11
C PRO A 233 8.21 13.62 -11.66
N CYS A 234 8.12 14.77 -10.97
CA CYS A 234 7.23 15.90 -11.27
C CYS A 234 5.72 15.62 -11.17
N CYS A 235 5.24 14.44 -11.57
CA CYS A 235 3.82 14.08 -11.53
C CYS A 235 3.38 13.53 -10.18
N GLY A 236 4.31 12.92 -9.43
CA GLY A 236 4.04 12.15 -8.22
C GLY A 236 3.22 12.91 -7.17
N VAL A 237 3.54 14.18 -6.93
CA VAL A 237 2.82 15.03 -5.98
C VAL A 237 1.37 15.25 -6.43
N TYR A 238 1.13 15.50 -7.72
CA TYR A 238 -0.21 15.75 -8.26
C TYR A 238 -1.06 14.48 -8.29
N VAL A 239 -0.46 13.32 -8.58
CA VAL A 239 -1.18 12.03 -8.60
C VAL A 239 -1.26 11.37 -7.22
N SER A 240 -0.57 11.91 -6.21
CA SER A 240 -0.53 11.33 -4.85
C SER A 240 -1.92 11.23 -4.21
N ALA A 241 -2.77 12.25 -4.39
CA ALA A 241 -4.14 12.23 -3.87
C ALA A 241 -4.96 11.11 -4.51
N LEU A 242 -4.84 10.93 -5.84
CA LEU A 242 -5.52 9.85 -6.57
C LEU A 242 -4.96 8.47 -6.18
N SER A 243 -3.65 8.38 -5.98
CA SER A 243 -2.97 7.18 -5.48
C SER A 243 -3.49 6.77 -4.10
N LEU A 244 -3.60 7.70 -3.16
CA LEU A 244 -4.17 7.45 -1.84
C LEU A 244 -5.63 7.02 -1.93
N LEU A 245 -6.45 7.69 -2.74
CA LEU A 245 -7.84 7.28 -2.98
C LEU A 245 -7.92 5.84 -3.52
N TRP A 246 -7.07 5.51 -4.50
CA TRP A 246 -7.03 4.16 -5.07
C TRP A 246 -6.58 3.13 -4.04
N MET A 247 -5.59 3.45 -3.19
CA MET A 247 -5.18 2.62 -2.05
C MET A 247 -6.33 2.36 -1.07
N MET A 248 -7.20 3.35 -0.81
CA MET A 248 -8.40 3.14 0.00
C MET A 248 -9.36 2.15 -0.66
N ILE A 249 -9.62 2.31 -1.97
CA ILE A 249 -10.53 1.44 -2.73
C ILE A 249 -10.02 0.00 -2.72
N THR A 250 -8.74 -0.21 -3.03
CA THR A 250 -8.14 -1.55 -3.04
C THR A 250 -8.15 -2.18 -1.65
N ALA A 251 -7.88 -1.41 -0.60
CA ALA A 251 -7.97 -1.86 0.79
C ALA A 251 -9.39 -2.27 1.18
N ILE A 252 -10.42 -1.49 0.81
CA ILE A 252 -11.82 -1.83 1.07
C ILE A 252 -12.19 -3.15 0.40
N VAL A 253 -11.90 -3.29 -0.90
CA VAL A 253 -12.17 -4.52 -1.66
C VAL A 253 -11.43 -5.71 -1.06
N ALA A 254 -10.17 -5.51 -0.67
CA ALA A 254 -9.36 -6.54 -0.02
C ALA A 254 -9.93 -6.98 1.32
N VAL A 255 -10.44 -6.04 2.12
CA VAL A 255 -11.08 -6.32 3.41
C VAL A 255 -12.43 -7.00 3.24
N VAL A 256 -13.27 -6.59 2.28
CA VAL A 256 -14.56 -7.25 1.97
C VAL A 256 -14.35 -8.74 1.70
N ALA A 257 -13.46 -9.07 0.77
CA ALA A 257 -13.24 -10.46 0.38
C ALA A 257 -12.51 -11.27 1.46
N SER A 258 -11.53 -10.68 2.14
CA SER A 258 -10.73 -11.40 3.15
C SER A 258 -11.49 -11.61 4.47
N GLN A 259 -12.27 -10.63 4.92
CA GLN A 259 -13.04 -10.69 6.18
C GLN A 259 -14.48 -11.17 5.99
N ARG A 260 -14.96 -11.25 4.74
CA ARG A 260 -16.33 -11.70 4.39
C ARG A 260 -17.41 -10.86 5.04
N VAL A 261 -17.19 -9.56 5.02
CA VAL A 261 -18.12 -8.55 5.54
C VAL A 261 -18.77 -7.80 4.39
N SER A 262 -19.87 -7.10 4.65
CA SER A 262 -20.51 -6.25 3.65
C SER A 262 -19.59 -5.09 3.25
N GLY A 263 -19.78 -4.57 2.03
CA GLY A 263 -19.03 -3.43 1.51
C GLY A 263 -19.08 -2.19 2.41
N GLY A 264 -20.27 -1.85 2.92
CA GLY A 264 -20.44 -0.70 3.83
C GLY A 264 -19.67 -0.85 5.14
N ARG A 265 -19.68 -2.06 5.75
CA ARG A 265 -18.90 -2.33 6.98
C ARG A 265 -17.39 -2.24 6.73
N ALA A 266 -16.91 -2.79 5.62
CA ALA A 266 -15.51 -2.68 5.23
C ALA A 266 -15.10 -1.23 4.96
N ALA A 267 -15.92 -0.48 4.23
CA ALA A 267 -15.69 0.94 3.96
C ALA A 267 -15.59 1.75 5.25
N PHE A 268 -16.55 1.60 6.16
CA PHE A 268 -16.52 2.25 7.48
C PHE A 268 -15.23 1.92 8.24
N ALA A 269 -14.86 0.64 8.34
CA ALA A 269 -13.68 0.22 9.08
C ALA A 269 -12.35 0.70 8.48
N VAL A 270 -12.25 0.77 7.15
CA VAL A 270 -11.03 1.21 6.45
C VAL A 270 -10.93 2.74 6.39
N LEU A 271 -12.03 3.44 6.08
CA LEU A 271 -12.04 4.89 5.94
C LEU A 271 -11.92 5.61 7.29
N THR A 272 -12.53 5.10 8.37
CA THR A 272 -12.56 5.82 9.66
C THR A 272 -11.16 6.14 10.20
N PRO A 273 -10.22 5.18 10.33
CA PRO A 273 -8.88 5.50 10.83
C PRO A 273 -8.12 6.48 9.93
N ALA A 274 -8.28 6.37 8.60
CA ALA A 274 -7.63 7.27 7.66
C ALA A 274 -8.18 8.70 7.74
N LEU A 275 -9.50 8.85 7.84
CA LEU A 275 -10.15 10.16 8.01
C LEU A 275 -9.85 10.77 9.38
N THR A 276 -9.80 9.97 10.44
CA THR A 276 -9.37 10.45 11.78
C THR A 276 -7.92 10.93 11.75
N LEU A 277 -7.03 10.18 11.11
CA LEU A 277 -5.63 10.58 10.96
C LEU A 277 -5.51 11.89 10.17
N LEU A 278 -6.19 11.98 9.02
CA LEU A 278 -6.21 13.19 8.19
C LEU A 278 -6.79 14.40 8.95
N GLY A 279 -7.92 14.23 9.63
CA GLY A 279 -8.54 15.28 10.44
C GLY A 279 -7.64 15.73 11.58
N SER A 280 -6.98 14.80 12.27
CA SER A 280 -6.03 15.12 13.35
C SER A 280 -4.80 15.88 12.84
N LEU A 281 -4.30 15.55 11.64
CA LEU A 281 -3.20 16.25 11.01
C LEU A 281 -3.60 17.68 10.62
N VAL A 282 -4.78 17.86 10.02
CA VAL A 282 -5.31 19.19 9.67
C VAL A 282 -5.51 20.04 10.93
N ALA A 283 -6.10 19.47 11.99
CA ALA A 283 -6.29 20.16 13.26
C ALA A 283 -4.94 20.58 13.89
N LEU A 284 -3.93 19.71 13.84
CA LEU A 284 -2.58 20.02 14.32
C LEU A 284 -1.96 21.17 13.52
N ILE A 285 -2.06 21.15 12.19
CA ILE A 285 -1.55 22.22 11.32
C ILE A 285 -2.24 23.56 11.66
N ILE A 286 -3.57 23.57 11.79
CA ILE A 286 -4.32 24.78 12.18
C ILE A 286 -3.85 25.29 13.54
N TRP A 287 -3.71 24.39 14.52
CA TRP A 287 -3.24 24.76 15.86
C TRP A 287 -1.83 25.36 15.84
N VAL A 288 -0.88 24.77 15.09
CA VAL A 288 0.48 25.31 14.94
C VAL A 288 0.46 26.69 14.28
N VAL A 289 -0.35 26.89 13.25
CA VAL A 289 -0.48 28.20 12.57
C VAL A 289 -1.05 29.25 13.53
N LEU A 290 -2.13 28.94 14.26
CA LEU A 290 -2.71 29.87 15.23
C LEU A 290 -1.76 30.19 16.39
N ALA A 291 -1.03 29.18 16.90
CA ALA A 291 -0.06 29.37 17.97
C ALA A 291 1.11 30.27 17.52
N THR A 292 1.63 30.06 16.30
CA THR A 292 2.72 30.89 15.76
C THR A 292 2.27 32.32 15.49
N MET A 293 1.05 32.54 14.98
CA MET A 293 0.48 33.89 14.83
C MET A 293 0.35 34.61 16.18
N ASN A 294 -0.11 33.93 17.23
CA ASN A 294 -0.24 34.52 18.56
C ASN A 294 1.11 34.95 19.17
N VAL A 295 2.20 34.22 18.90
CA VAL A 295 3.55 34.61 19.33
C VAL A 295 4.01 35.88 18.62
N SER A 296 3.74 36.02 17.32
CA SER A 296 4.12 37.21 16.54
C SER A 296 3.37 38.48 16.94
N PHE A 297 2.10 38.38 17.35
CA PHE A 297 1.33 39.53 17.82
C PHE A 297 1.57 39.88 19.30
N GLY A 298 2.00 38.91 20.12
CA GLY A 298 2.32 39.11 21.54
C GLY A 298 3.68 39.78 21.80
N ALA A 299 4.60 39.70 20.84
CA ALA A 299 5.85 40.44 20.88
C ALA A 299 5.61 41.90 20.45
N ALA A 300 4.97 42.69 21.33
CA ALA A 300 5.06 44.14 21.19
C ALA A 300 6.56 44.48 21.11
N PRO A 301 7.04 45.16 20.05
CA PRO A 301 8.44 45.54 19.97
C PRO A 301 8.77 46.27 21.28
N PRO A 302 9.90 45.94 21.94
CA PRO A 302 10.29 46.64 23.16
C PRO A 302 10.20 48.11 22.83
N ALA A 303 9.40 48.86 23.62
CA ALA A 303 9.19 50.28 23.40
C ALA A 303 10.58 50.86 23.18
N THR A 304 10.88 51.25 21.94
CA THR A 304 12.12 51.89 21.60
C THR A 304 12.05 53.16 22.42
N THR A 305 12.69 53.16 23.58
CA THR A 305 12.97 54.36 24.33
C THR A 305 13.80 55.16 23.38
N THR A 306 13.14 56.03 22.61
CA THR A 306 13.76 57.02 21.77
C THR A 306 14.80 57.66 22.67
N PRO A 307 16.11 57.46 22.41
CA PRO A 307 17.10 58.12 23.23
C PRO A 307 16.75 59.61 23.19
N PRO A 308 16.76 60.30 24.35
CA PRO A 308 16.40 61.71 24.41
C PRO A 308 17.20 62.44 23.33
N LEU A 309 16.50 63.25 22.53
CA LEU A 309 17.13 64.06 21.48
C LEU A 309 18.38 64.72 22.09
N PRO A 310 19.58 64.53 21.54
CA PRO A 310 20.72 65.32 21.97
C PRO A 310 20.32 66.79 21.82
N SER A 311 20.37 67.53 22.93
CA SER A 311 20.10 68.96 22.99
C SER A 311 20.75 69.63 21.79
N ALA A 312 19.96 70.35 21.00
CA ALA A 312 20.38 71.03 19.79
C ALA A 312 21.72 71.73 20.02
N ILE A 313 22.79 71.17 19.44
CA ILE A 313 24.05 71.89 19.30
C ILE A 313 23.74 72.98 18.29
N THR A 314 23.65 74.22 18.78
CA THR A 314 23.55 75.44 17.99
C THR A 314 24.66 75.41 16.94
N ALA A 315 24.30 75.19 15.68
CA ALA A 315 25.24 75.29 14.58
C ALA A 315 25.71 76.76 14.49
N PRO A 316 27.03 77.03 14.49
CA PRO A 316 27.53 78.35 14.10
C PRO A 316 27.16 78.60 12.64
N ALA A 317 26.70 79.81 12.36
CA ALA A 317 26.32 80.27 11.03
C ALA A 317 27.48 80.11 10.05
N ASP A 318 27.28 79.30 9.01
CA ASP A 318 28.21 79.23 7.88
C ASP A 318 28.05 80.49 7.02
N PRO A 319 29.17 81.11 6.59
CA PRO A 319 29.18 82.27 5.71
C PRO A 319 28.80 81.91 4.27
N ALA A 320 28.21 82.89 3.60
CA ALA A 320 27.62 82.84 2.26
C ALA A 320 28.42 82.04 1.22
N THR A 321 27.73 81.08 0.59
CA THR A 321 28.15 80.47 -0.68
C THR A 321 27.93 81.48 -1.81
N PRO A 322 28.97 81.83 -2.60
CA PRO A 322 28.80 82.65 -3.79
C PRO A 322 28.12 81.85 -4.91
N ALA A 323 27.28 82.56 -5.67
CA ALA A 323 26.57 82.05 -6.83
C ALA A 323 27.53 81.47 -7.88
N ASP A 324 27.24 80.28 -8.38
CA ASP A 324 27.87 79.73 -9.58
C ASP A 324 26.89 79.81 -10.76
N PRO A 325 27.17 80.66 -11.78
CA PRO A 325 26.39 80.79 -12.99
C PRO A 325 27.14 80.16 -14.18
N SER A 326 26.91 78.87 -14.44
CA SER A 326 27.34 78.15 -15.65
C SER A 326 26.91 76.69 -15.47
N ASP A 327 26.54 75.85 -16.43
CA ASP A 327 26.42 75.88 -17.88
C ASP A 327 25.65 74.57 -18.16
N SER A 328 24.51 74.61 -18.85
CA SER A 328 24.38 74.41 -20.31
C SER A 328 24.56 72.95 -20.79
N GLN A 329 23.55 72.49 -21.54
CA GLN A 329 23.56 71.39 -22.54
C GLN A 329 23.55 69.95 -21.97
N THR A 330 22.79 68.97 -22.46
CA THR A 330 22.46 68.63 -23.86
C THR A 330 21.28 67.64 -23.94
N LEU A 331 20.61 67.62 -25.10
CA LEU A 331 19.39 66.91 -25.51
C LEU A 331 19.41 65.37 -25.49
N PRO A 332 18.22 64.71 -25.56
CA PRO A 332 18.08 63.27 -25.81
C PRO A 332 18.03 62.95 -27.33
N ALA A 333 18.50 61.77 -27.70
CA ALA A 333 18.40 61.19 -29.05
C ALA A 333 17.43 59.99 -29.06
N PRO A 334 16.79 59.68 -30.21
CA PRO A 334 15.63 58.80 -30.34
C PRO A 334 15.93 57.30 -30.30
#